data_AF-A0A2J0MWB6-F1
#
_entry.id   AF-A0A2J0MWB6-F1
#
_cell.length_a   1.000
_cell.length_b   1.000
_cell.length_c   1.000
_cell.angle_alpha   90.00
_cell.angle_beta   90.00
_cell.angle_gamma   90.00
#
_symmetry.space_group_name_H-M   'P 1'
#
loop_
_entity.id
_entity.type
_entity.pdbx_description
1 polymer ?
#
loop_
_entity_poly.entity_id
_entity_poly.type
_entity_poly.pdbx_seq_one_letter_code
_entity_poly.pdbx_strand_id
1 'polypeptide(L)' 'EIEIEVPGFSKPIKFTGHVMWVKELRSPDEHGRRMFYTGMRFEKIGPEAEAILITHLNTLRRPR' A
#
# COMPACT_ATOMS: atom_id res chain seq x y z
N GLU A 1 7.99 6.52 -7.40
CA GLU A 1 8.13 5.18 -6.78
C GLU A 1 7.62 5.25 -5.35
N ILE A 2 7.05 4.16 -4.85
CA ILE A 2 6.61 4.03 -3.45
C ILE A 2 7.21 2.78 -2.86
N GLU A 3 7.70 2.89 -1.64
CA GLU A 3 8.12 1.74 -0.84
C GLU A 3 7.00 1.38 0.15
N ILE A 4 6.63 0.10 0.17
CA ILE A 4 5.61 -0.42 1.08
C ILE A 4 6.25 -1.48 1.96
N GLU A 5 6.13 -1.31 3.27
CA GLU A 5 6.47 -2.33 4.25
C GLU A 5 5.29 -3.30 4.39
N VAL A 6 5.55 -4.59 4.18
CA VAL A 6 4.53 -5.63 4.29
C VAL A 6 4.74 -6.40 5.59
N PRO A 7 3.77 -6.39 6.53
CA PRO A 7 3.90 -7.13 7.79
C PRO A 7 4.20 -8.61 7.55
N GLY A 8 5.22 -9.12 8.25
CA GLY A 8 5.69 -10.50 8.13
C GLY A 8 6.82 -10.70 7.11
N PHE A 9 7.26 -9.65 6.42
CA PHE A 9 8.37 -9.69 5.47
C PHE A 9 9.48 -8.72 5.89
N SER A 10 10.73 -9.15 5.75
CA SER A 10 11.90 -8.43 6.29
C SER A 10 12.41 -7.30 5.39
N LYS A 11 11.92 -7.20 4.15
CA LYS A 11 12.34 -6.18 3.19
C LYS A 11 11.13 -5.40 2.67
N PRO A 12 11.21 -4.06 2.61
CA PRO A 12 10.21 -3.25 1.94
C PRO A 12 10.21 -3.56 0.44
N ILE A 13 9.05 -3.41 -0.19
CA ILE A 13 8.87 -3.66 -1.61
C ILE A 13 8.68 -2.33 -2.32
N LYS A 14 9.39 -2.14 -3.43
CA LYS A 14 9.27 -0.95 -4.26
C LYS A 14 8.26 -1.17 -5.37
N PHE A 15 7.36 -0.21 -5.54
CA PHE A 15 6.36 -0.19 -6.60
C PHE A 15 6.48 1.10 -7.42
N THR A 16 6.30 0.94 -8.72
CA THR A 16 6.06 2.05 -9.65
C THR A 16 4.61 1.98 -10.10
N GLY A 17 3.97 3.13 -10.22
CA GLY A 17 2.55 3.22 -10.49
C GLY A 17 2.11 4.66 -10.69
N HIS A 18 0.84 4.81 -11.05
CA HIS A 18 0.21 6.12 -11.21
C HIS A 18 -0.79 6.37 -10.10
N VAL A 19 -0.81 7.61 -9.61
CA VAL A 19 -1.89 8.10 -8.77
C VAL A 19 -3.14 8.23 -9.63
N MET A 20 -4.19 7.50 -9.24
CA MET A 20 -5.47 7.51 -9.95
C MET A 20 -6.43 8.53 -9.34
N TRP A 21 -6.36 8.70 -8.02
CA TRP A 21 -7.16 9.68 -7.30
C TRP A 21 -6.50 10.06 -5.98
N VAL A 22 -6.82 11.26 -5.50
CA VAL A 22 -6.44 11.78 -4.19
C VAL A 22 -7.69 12.32 -3.52
N LYS A 23 -7.89 12.01 -2.25
CA LYS A 23 -8.99 12.49 -1.43
C LYS A 23 -8.45 13.03 -0.11
N GLU A 24 -8.66 14.32 0.14
CA GLU A 24 -8.37 14.90 1.45
C GLU A 24 -9.38 14.40 2.49
N LEU A 25 -8.86 14.03 3.65
CA LEU A 25 -9.64 13.67 4.84
C LEU A 25 -10.06 14.95 5.55
N ARG A 26 -11.33 15.00 5.98
CA ARG A 26 -11.90 16.17 6.65
C ARG A 26 -11.29 16.42 8.02
N SER A 27 -10.89 15.35 8.70
CA SER A 27 -10.27 15.45 10.03
C SER A 27 -8.76 15.41 9.90
N PRO A 28 -8.02 16.32 10.55
CA PRO A 28 -6.58 16.21 10.66
C PRO A 28 -6.19 15.08 11.60
N ASP A 29 -4.90 14.74 11.65
CA ASP A 29 -4.37 13.83 12.66
C ASP A 29 -4.24 14.51 14.04
N GLU A 30 -3.73 13.76 15.02
CA GLU A 30 -3.53 14.21 16.41
C GLU A 30 -2.58 15.42 16.55
N HIS A 31 -1.78 15.71 15.53
CA HIS A 31 -0.87 16.85 15.47
C HIS A 31 -1.41 18.00 14.62
N GLY A 32 -2.67 17.92 14.17
CA GLY A 32 -3.29 18.93 13.32
C GLY A 32 -2.84 18.89 11.86
N ARG A 33 -2.16 17.83 11.41
CA ARG A 33 -1.69 17.69 10.02
C ARG A 33 -2.83 17.24 9.11
N ARG A 34 -2.84 17.78 7.89
CA ARG A 34 -3.79 17.40 6.83
C ARG A 34 -3.51 15.96 6.39
N MET A 35 -4.57 15.17 6.26
CA MET A 35 -4.48 13.76 5.90
C MET A 35 -5.09 13.53 4.51
N PHE A 36 -4.51 12.60 3.75
CA PHE A 36 -4.96 12.29 2.39
C PHE A 36 -5.03 10.77 2.20
N TYR A 37 -6.07 10.32 1.50
CA TYR A 37 -6.08 9.02 0.85
C TYR A 37 -5.63 9.18 -0.59
N THR A 38 -4.78 8.27 -1.05
CA THR A 38 -4.33 8.19 -2.44
C THR A 38 -4.63 6.79 -2.96
N GLY A 39 -5.39 6.69 -4.04
CA GLY A 39 -5.56 5.45 -4.78
C GLY A 39 -4.54 5.35 -5.89
N MET A 40 -3.84 4.23 -5.97
CA MET A 40 -2.78 4.03 -6.95
C MET A 40 -2.98 2.76 -7.75
N ARG A 41 -2.65 2.84 -9.04
CA ARG A 41 -2.53 1.68 -9.92
C ARG A 41 -1.06 1.37 -10.10
N PHE A 42 -0.62 0.23 -9.58
CA PHE A 42 0.74 -0.26 -9.82
C PHE A 42 0.90 -0.68 -11.29
N GLU A 43 2.07 -0.40 -11.86
CA GLU A 43 2.48 -0.94 -13.16
C GLU A 43 2.91 -2.42 -13.00
N LYS A 44 3.76 -2.92 -13.89
CA LYS A 44 4.28 -4.29 -13.82
C LYS A 44 5.01 -4.51 -12.49
N ILE A 45 4.46 -5.39 -11.67
CA ILE A 45 5.08 -5.84 -10.42
C ILE A 45 6.05 -6.99 -10.74
N GLY A 46 7.23 -6.97 -10.10
CA GLY A 46 8.18 -8.09 -10.22
C GLY A 46 7.64 -9.36 -9.53
N PRO A 47 7.99 -10.57 -10.00
CA PRO A 47 7.42 -11.82 -9.46
C PRO A 47 7.60 -12.00 -7.94
N GLU A 48 8.74 -11.59 -7.39
CA GLU A 48 9.00 -11.66 -5.94
C GLU A 48 8.08 -10.72 -5.15
N ALA A 49 7.98 -9.47 -5.59
CA ALA A 49 7.09 -8.46 -5.00
C ALA A 49 5.61 -8.87 -5.06
N GLU A 50 5.19 -9.44 -6.18
CA GLU A 50 3.84 -9.97 -6.38
C GLU A 50 3.55 -11.14 -5.43
N ALA A 51 4.48 -12.10 -5.31
CA ALA A 51 4.33 -13.25 -4.42
C ALA A 51 4.19 -12.83 -2.95
N ILE A 52 4.99 -11.85 -2.50
CA ILE A 52 4.92 -11.31 -1.13
C ILE A 52 3.55 -10.66 -0.89
N LEU A 53 3.12 -9.75 -1.77
CA LEU A 53 1.83 -9.07 -1.67
C LEU A 53 0.67 -10.07 -1.64
N ILE A 54 0.63 -11.02 -2.58
CA ILE A 54 -0.44 -12.02 -2.65
C ILE A 54 -0.45 -12.87 -1.39
N THR A 55 0.72 -13.29 -0.90
CA THR A 55 0.82 -14.08 0.34
C THR A 55 0.25 -13.31 1.51
N HIS A 56 0.63 -12.04 1.68
CA HIS A 56 0.10 -11.20 2.75
C HIS A 56 -1.41 -10.95 2.61
N LEU A 57 -1.90 -10.61 1.42
CA LEU A 57 -3.33 -10.39 1.20
C LEU A 57 -4.15 -11.66 1.45
N ASN A 58 -3.59 -12.84 1.17
CA ASN A 58 -4.24 -14.12 1.46
C ASN A 58 -4.30 -14.44 2.96
N THR A 59 -3.35 -13.96 3.78
CA THR A 59 -3.46 -14.10 5.25
C THR A 59 -4.57 -13.19 5.81
N LEU A 60 -4.72 -11.98 5.27
CA LEU A 60 -5.79 -11.05 5.65
C LEU A 60 -7.19 -11.51 5.21
N ARG A 61 -7.28 -12.30 4.14
CA ARG A 61 -8.53 -12.90 3.65
C ARG A 61 -9.13 -13.95 4.59
N ARG A 62 -8.47 -14.33 5.69
CA ARG A 62 -9.04 -15.22 6.72
C ARG A 62 -9.41 -14.40 7.96
N PRO A 63 -10.71 -14.30 8.29
CA PRO A 63 -11.31 -15.35 9.13
C PRO A 63 -12.74 -15.76 8.72
N ARG A 64 -12.96 -17.09 8.75
CA ARG A 64 -14.22 -17.87 8.64
C ARG A 64 -15.15 -17.57 7.45
#